data_AF-A0A2G5QZS4-F1
#
_entry.id   AF-A0A2G5QZS4-F1
#
_cell.length_a   1.000
_cell.length_b   1.000
_cell.length_c   1.000
_cell.angle_alpha   90.00
_cell.angle_beta   90.00
_cell.angle_gamma   90.00
#
_symmetry.space_group_name_H-M   'P 1'
#
loop_
_entity.id
_entity.type
_entity.pdbx_description
1 polymer ?
#
loop_
_entity_poly.entity_id
_entity_poly.type
_entity_poly.pdbx_seq_one_letter_code
_entity_poly.pdbx_strand_id
1 'polypeptide(L)'
;MTIRIKTVLALATALAALGAPAAMAEDDLTAYSYVYYADAAKTQYLGEVSDQGCGRVGDFVYVVRANVPSPYYDATPIYVCSRGGPTLPGDW
;
A
#
# COMPACT_ATOMS: atom_id res chain seq x y z
N MET A 1 -28.94 50.05 16.11
CA MET A 1 -27.94 50.18 15.03
C MET A 1 -27.58 48.78 14.55
N THR A 2 -28.04 48.41 13.37
CA THR A 2 -28.02 47.04 12.82
C THR A 2 -26.85 46.88 11.86
N ILE A 3 -25.90 46.01 12.17
CA ILE A 3 -24.81 45.67 11.24
C ILE A 3 -25.01 44.21 10.81
N ARG A 4 -25.46 44.05 9.56
CA ARG A 4 -25.55 42.78 8.85
C ARG A 4 -24.27 42.60 8.05
N ILE A 5 -23.42 41.65 8.42
CA ILE A 5 -22.30 41.22 7.59
C ILE A 5 -22.73 39.92 6.91
N LYS A 6 -23.09 40.06 5.64
CA LYS A 6 -23.22 38.96 4.68
C LYS A 6 -21.81 38.57 4.19
N THR A 7 -21.75 37.34 3.68
CA THR A 7 -20.72 36.72 2.84
C THR A 7 -19.42 36.28 3.51
N VAL A 8 -19.26 34.97 3.67
CA VAL A 8 -18.03 34.29 3.24
C VAL A 8 -18.43 33.07 2.41
N LEU A 9 -18.01 33.12 1.16
CA LEU A 9 -18.11 32.10 0.13
C LEU A 9 -17.17 30.94 0.52
N ALA A 10 -17.72 29.80 0.94
CA ALA A 10 -16.91 28.60 1.17
C ALA A 10 -16.62 27.93 -0.17
N LEU A 11 -15.46 28.26 -0.74
CA LEU A 11 -14.89 27.64 -1.93
C LEU A 11 -14.49 26.20 -1.56
N ALA A 12 -15.30 25.21 -1.97
CA ALA A 12 -14.93 23.81 -1.86
C ALA A 12 -13.79 23.52 -2.83
N THR A 13 -12.57 23.45 -2.33
CA THR A 13 -11.40 22.99 -3.07
C THR A 13 -11.62 21.54 -3.48
N ALA A 14 -11.79 21.32 -4.78
CA ALA A 14 -11.68 20.01 -5.38
C ALA A 14 -10.26 19.48 -5.09
N LEU A 15 -10.13 18.55 -4.15
CA LEU A 15 -8.90 17.79 -3.99
C LEU A 15 -8.74 16.96 -5.25
N ALA A 16 -7.81 17.38 -6.10
CA ALA A 16 -7.26 16.52 -7.13
C ALA A 16 -6.73 15.26 -6.45
N ALA A 17 -7.41 14.14 -6.66
CA ALA A 17 -6.84 12.82 -6.47
C ALA A 17 -5.74 12.66 -7.55
N LEU A 18 -4.61 13.32 -7.32
CA LEU A 18 -3.35 12.96 -7.93
C LEU A 18 -3.09 11.55 -7.42
N GLY A 19 -3.39 10.56 -8.25
CA GLY A 19 -2.97 9.19 -8.04
C GLY A 19 -1.50 9.23 -7.68
N ALA A 20 -1.21 8.95 -6.41
CA ALA A 20 0.15 8.94 -5.93
C ALA A 20 0.92 7.98 -6.84
N PRO A 21 2.04 8.40 -7.44
CA PRO A 21 2.94 7.41 -7.99
C PRO A 21 3.29 6.50 -6.81
N ALA A 22 2.89 5.23 -6.91
CA ALA A 22 3.35 4.21 -5.98
C ALA A 22 4.87 4.37 -5.96
N ALA A 23 5.40 4.80 -4.81
CA ALA A 23 6.83 4.90 -4.60
C ALA A 23 7.39 3.55 -5.03
N MET A 24 8.12 3.54 -6.14
CA MET A 24 8.84 2.36 -6.60
C MET A 24 9.98 2.19 -5.62
N ALA A 25 9.67 1.55 -4.50
CA ALA A 25 10.59 1.23 -3.43
C ALA A 25 11.74 0.40 -4.03
N GLU A 26 12.94 0.67 -3.52
CA GLU A 26 14.12 -0.20 -3.60
C GLU A 26 13.67 -1.66 -3.52
N ASP A 27 14.27 -2.57 -4.30
CA ASP A 27 13.93 -4.01 -4.40
C ASP A 27 13.59 -4.58 -3.02
N ASP A 28 12.33 -4.46 -2.63
CA ASP A 28 11.95 -4.69 -1.25
C ASP A 28 11.91 -6.20 -1.12
N LEU A 29 12.86 -6.71 -0.35
CA LEU A 29 12.94 -8.13 -0.09
C LEU A 29 11.90 -8.57 0.94
N THR A 30 11.18 -7.65 1.56
CA THR A 30 10.09 -7.92 2.48
C THR A 30 8.87 -8.37 1.69
N ALA A 31 8.41 -9.59 1.94
CA ALA A 31 7.12 -10.08 1.52
C ALA A 31 6.03 -9.55 2.45
N TYR A 32 4.84 -9.30 1.88
CA TYR A 32 3.69 -8.80 2.61
C TYR A 32 2.45 -9.69 2.42
N SER A 33 1.56 -9.60 3.41
CA SER A 33 0.14 -9.93 3.27
C SER A 33 -0.65 -8.64 3.03
N TYR A 34 -1.57 -8.67 2.08
CA TYR A 34 -2.37 -7.54 1.64
C TYR A 34 -3.84 -7.78 1.95
N VAL A 35 -4.44 -6.87 2.70
CA VAL A 35 -5.89 -6.77 2.90
C VAL A 35 -6.38 -5.68 1.95
N TYR A 36 -7.24 -5.99 0.98
CA TYR A 36 -7.67 -5.03 -0.04
C TYR A 36 -9.16 -4.71 0.00
N TYR A 37 -9.49 -3.48 -0.40
CA TYR A 37 -10.79 -2.85 -0.21
C TYR A 37 -11.33 -2.24 -1.51
N ALA A 38 -12.63 -1.96 -1.59
CA ALA A 38 -13.28 -1.39 -2.77
C ALA A 38 -13.00 0.11 -2.94
N ASP A 39 -12.65 0.80 -1.86
CA ASP A 39 -12.54 2.25 -1.81
C ASP A 39 -11.39 2.70 -0.90
N ALA A 40 -10.94 3.95 -1.10
CA ALA A 40 -9.84 4.54 -0.35
C ALA A 40 -10.16 4.76 1.14
N ALA A 41 -11.44 4.90 1.50
CA ALA A 41 -11.88 4.99 2.88
C ALA A 41 -11.95 3.61 3.57
N LYS A 42 -11.63 2.53 2.84
CA LYS A 42 -11.54 1.14 3.32
C LYS A 42 -12.83 0.67 4.01
N THR A 43 -13.97 1.12 3.50
CA THR A 43 -15.28 0.81 4.11
C THR A 43 -15.80 -0.57 3.70
N GLN A 44 -15.37 -1.05 2.54
CA GLN A 44 -15.78 -2.34 1.99
C GLN A 44 -14.57 -3.25 1.78
N TYR A 45 -14.44 -4.26 2.64
CA TYR A 45 -13.46 -5.33 2.49
C TYR A 45 -13.79 -6.20 1.27
N LEU A 46 -12.77 -6.47 0.43
CA LEU A 46 -12.92 -7.31 -0.75
C LEU A 46 -12.22 -8.66 -0.62
N GLY A 47 -11.10 -8.72 0.09
CA GLY A 47 -10.33 -9.94 0.21
C GLY A 47 -8.92 -9.75 0.75
N GLU A 48 -8.21 -10.87 0.82
CA GLU A 48 -6.83 -10.97 1.27
C GLU A 48 -6.00 -11.71 0.22
N VAL A 49 -4.77 -11.26 0.01
CA VAL A 49 -3.79 -11.95 -0.83
C VAL A 49 -2.39 -11.76 -0.23
N SER A 50 -1.52 -12.75 -0.35
CA SER A 50 -0.15 -12.68 0.16
C SER A 50 0.86 -13.00 -0.93
N ASP A 51 2.05 -12.41 -0.80
CA ASP A 51 3.17 -12.74 -1.66
C ASP A 51 3.51 -14.23 -1.61
N GLN A 52 3.95 -14.76 -2.75
CA GLN A 52 3.95 -16.20 -3.03
C GLN A 52 5.28 -16.89 -2.67
N GLY A 53 6.30 -16.15 -2.27
CA GLY A 53 7.58 -16.73 -1.86
C GLY A 53 8.79 -15.86 -2.20
N CYS A 54 9.97 -16.45 -2.01
CA CYS A 54 11.23 -15.87 -2.42
C CYS A 54 11.71 -16.54 -3.72
N GLY A 55 11.97 -15.72 -4.73
CA GLY A 55 12.60 -16.15 -5.97
C GLY A 55 14.11 -15.87 -5.95
N ARG A 56 14.85 -16.64 -6.75
CA ARG A 56 16.29 -16.47 -6.92
C ARG A 56 16.71 -16.73 -8.35
N VAL A 57 17.48 -15.81 -8.93
CA VAL A 57 18.15 -15.97 -10.24
C VAL A 57 19.62 -15.65 -10.06
N GLY A 58 20.48 -16.67 -10.13
CA GLY A 58 21.90 -16.53 -9.84
C GLY A 58 22.14 -15.97 -8.44
N ASP A 59 22.67 -14.75 -8.36
CA ASP A 59 22.97 -14.04 -7.12
C ASP A 59 21.88 -13.08 -6.66
N PHE A 60 20.86 -12.85 -7.49
CA PHE A 60 19.74 -11.96 -7.21
C PHE A 60 18.63 -12.69 -6.48
N VAL A 61 18.18 -12.11 -5.38
CA VAL A 61 17.03 -12.55 -4.59
C VAL A 61 15.91 -11.55 -4.79
N TYR A 62 14.68 -12.03 -4.92
CA TYR A 62 13.51 -11.17 -5.09
C TYR A 62 12.29 -11.79 -4.41
N VAL A 63 11.27 -10.98 -4.15
CA VAL A 63 9.97 -11.46 -3.66
C VAL A 63 9.07 -11.77 -4.85
N VAL A 64 8.41 -12.94 -4.83
CA VAL A 64 7.37 -13.27 -5.80
C VAL A 64 6.09 -12.55 -5.38
N ARG A 65 5.87 -11.36 -5.94
CA ARG A 65 4.74 -10.51 -5.58
C ARG A 65 3.40 -11.08 -6.02
N ALA A 66 2.40 -11.00 -5.17
CA ALA A 66 1.04 -11.32 -5.56
C ALA A 66 0.36 -10.18 -6.32
N ASN A 67 -0.60 -10.53 -7.17
CA ASN A 67 -1.43 -9.55 -7.87
C ASN A 67 -2.58 -9.10 -6.95
N VAL A 68 -2.47 -7.89 -6.39
CA VAL A 68 -3.54 -7.28 -5.57
C VAL A 68 -4.59 -6.64 -6.50
N PRO A 69 -5.86 -7.09 -6.49
CA PRO A 69 -6.86 -6.63 -7.46
C PRO A 69 -7.32 -5.17 -7.30
N SER A 70 -6.98 -4.52 -6.19
CA SER A 70 -7.37 -3.15 -5.86
C SER A 70 -6.14 -2.34 -5.43
N PRO A 71 -6.06 -1.04 -5.78
CA PRO A 71 -5.02 -0.15 -5.28
C PRO A 71 -5.22 0.28 -3.82
N TYR A 72 -6.38 -0.03 -3.22
CA TYR A 72 -6.69 0.30 -1.83
C TYR A 72 -6.40 -0.92 -0.96
N TYR A 73 -5.23 -0.97 -0.34
CA TYR A 73 -4.84 -2.08 0.50
C TYR A 73 -4.03 -1.65 1.72
N ASP A 74 -4.05 -2.51 2.74
CA ASP A 74 -3.11 -2.49 3.86
C ASP A 74 -2.09 -3.61 3.66
N ALA A 75 -0.81 -3.28 3.74
CA ALA A 75 0.29 -4.24 3.62
C ALA A 75 0.87 -4.53 5.01
N THR A 76 0.92 -5.81 5.39
CA THR A 76 1.50 -6.28 6.65
C THR A 76 2.70 -7.17 6.34
N PRO A 77 3.91 -6.88 6.86
CA PRO A 77 5.10 -7.67 6.53
C PRO A 77 4.99 -9.08 7.10
N ILE A 78 5.39 -10.10 6.32
CA ILE A 78 5.32 -11.52 6.71
C ILE A 78 6.70 -12.18 6.84
N TYR A 79 7.64 -11.91 5.93
CA TYR A 79 9.01 -12.39 5.97
C TYR A 79 9.89 -11.56 5.03
N VAL A 80 11.21 -11.60 5.21
CA VAL A 80 12.20 -10.98 4.33
C VAL A 80 12.95 -12.05 3.57
N CYS A 81 13.04 -11.92 2.26
CA CYS A 81 13.78 -12.81 1.39
C CYS A 81 15.27 -12.50 1.46
N SER A 82 16.07 -13.44 1.94
CA SER A 82 17.52 -13.32 1.97
C SER A 82 18.19 -14.44 1.16
N ARG A 83 19.50 -14.32 0.94
CA ARG A 83 20.29 -15.43 0.37
C ARG A 83 20.25 -16.71 1.21
N GLY A 84 20.01 -16.59 2.51
CA GLY A 84 19.91 -17.71 3.46
C GLY A 84 18.52 -18.34 3.55
N GLY A 85 17.53 -17.81 2.82
CA GLY A 85 16.11 -18.18 2.94
C GLY A 85 15.25 -17.07 3.55
N PRO A 86 13.93 -17.31 3.72
CA PRO A 86 13.02 -16.34 4.32
C PRO A 86 13.31 -16.19 5.83
N THR A 87 13.51 -14.96 6.29
CA THR A 87 13.66 -14.60 7.71
C THR A 87 12.44 -13.83 8.19
N LEU A 88 12.12 -13.88 9.49
CA LEU A 88 10.96 -13.16 10.01
C LEU A 88 11.25 -11.64 10.16
N PRO A 89 10.23 -10.77 10.07
CA PRO A 89 10.37 -9.31 10.17
C PRO A 89 10.75 -8.76 11.55
N GLY A 90 11.39 -9.57 12.42
CA GLY A 90 11.94 -9.15 13.71
C GLY A 90 13.37 -9.64 13.97
N ASP A 91 13.93 -10.44 13.05
CA ASP A 91 15.27 -11.01 13.15
C ASP A 91 16.30 -10.25 12.27
N TRP A 92 16.00 -9.00 11.88
CA TRP A 92 16.84 -8.14 11.03
C TRP A 92 17.71 -7.16 11.84
#